data_AF-B9Y9X1-F1
#
_entry.id   AF-B9Y9X1-F1
#
_cell.length_a   1.000
_cell.length_b   1.000
_cell.length_c   1.000
_cell.angle_alpha   90.00
_cell.angle_beta   90.00
_cell.angle_gamma   90.00
#
_symmetry.space_group_name_H-M   'P 1'
#
loop_
_entity.id
_entity.type
_entity.pdbx_description
1 polymer ?
#
loop_
_entity_poly.entity_id
_entity_poly.type
_entity_poly.pdbx_seq_one_letter_code
_entity_poly.pdbx_strand_id
1 'polypeptide(L)'
;KDQGSMLKTVKVTLKSVKRGMRAAEIADMLEEKVACIQTILKIKEEHPDYTEEQIAMKMIRHSGCLMSWNGADSVDERVCS
;
A
#
# COMPACT_ATOMS: atom_id res chain seq x y z
N LYS A 1 -3.47 13.14 -9.89
CA LYS A 1 -2.22 12.69 -10.56
C LYS A 1 -1.51 11.58 -9.77
N ASP A 2 -2.17 11.00 -8.76
CA ASP A 2 -1.52 10.36 -7.61
C ASP A 2 -1.57 8.83 -7.66
N GLN A 3 -2.50 8.28 -8.45
CA GLN A 3 -2.68 6.83 -8.57
C GLN A 3 -1.51 6.14 -9.28
N GLY A 4 -0.97 6.75 -10.34
CA GLY A 4 0.17 6.20 -11.07
C GLY A 4 1.45 6.16 -10.22
N SER A 5 1.65 7.16 -9.36
CA SER A 5 2.79 7.22 -8.44
C SER A 5 2.66 6.14 -7.37
N MET A 6 1.50 6.05 -6.71
CA MET A 6 1.27 5.06 -5.65
C MET A 6 1.37 3.62 -6.15
N LEU A 7 0.81 3.33 -7.34
CA LEU A 7 0.89 1.99 -7.92
C LEU A 7 2.35 1.58 -8.19
N LYS A 8 3.19 2.52 -8.64
CA LYS A 8 4.62 2.28 -8.83
C LYS A 8 5.30 1.98 -7.49
N THR A 9 5.01 2.75 -6.44
CA THR A 9 5.53 2.55 -5.08
C THR A 9 5.17 1.16 -4.55
N VAL A 10 3.92 0.73 -4.69
CA VAL A 10 3.46 -0.62 -4.27
C VAL A 10 4.20 -1.71 -5.05
N LYS A 11 4.26 -1.61 -6.38
CA LYS A 11 4.95 -2.57 -7.25
C LYS A 11 6.42 -2.76 -6.86
N VAL A 12 7.15 -1.64 -6.73
CA VAL A 12 8.57 -1.67 -6.36
C VAL A 12 8.73 -2.25 -4.96
N THR A 13 7.90 -1.84 -4.01
CA THR A 13 7.94 -2.36 -2.63
C THR A 13 7.80 -3.88 -2.58
N LEU A 14 6.75 -4.44 -3.17
CA LEU A 14 6.51 -5.88 -3.13
C LEU A 14 7.61 -6.67 -3.85
N LYS A 15 8.11 -6.14 -4.98
CA LYS A 15 9.20 -6.77 -5.74
C LYS A 15 10.53 -6.73 -4.96
N SER A 16 10.82 -5.63 -4.28
CA SER A 16 12.04 -5.46 -3.50
C SER A 16 12.03 -6.31 -2.23
N VAL A 17 10.90 -6.42 -1.54
CA VAL A 17 10.76 -7.33 -0.39
C VAL A 17 10.92 -8.79 -0.80
N LYS A 18 10.37 -9.20 -1.96
CA LYS A 18 10.63 -10.54 -2.53
C LYS A 18 12.11 -10.82 -2.81
N ARG A 19 12.92 -9.77 -3.01
CA ARG A 19 14.37 -9.86 -3.20
C ARG A 19 15.15 -9.83 -1.88
N GLY A 20 14.48 -9.71 -0.74
CA GLY A 20 15.10 -9.65 0.58
C GLY A 20 15.50 -8.25 1.05
N MET A 21 15.06 -7.19 0.36
CA MET A 21 15.30 -5.81 0.82
C MET A 21 14.46 -5.45 2.04
N ARG A 22 15.01 -4.62 2.93
CA ARG A 22 14.31 -4.12 4.10
C ARG A 22 13.44 -2.90 3.76
N ALA A 23 12.37 -2.70 4.52
CA ALA A 23 11.46 -1.56 4.32
C ALA A 23 12.17 -0.20 4.34
N ALA A 24 13.20 -0.04 5.19
CA ALA A 24 13.99 1.19 5.26
C ALA A 24 14.77 1.48 3.97
N GLU A 25 15.36 0.45 3.35
CA GLU A 25 16.11 0.61 2.09
C GLU A 25 15.18 0.90 0.92
N ILE A 26 14.01 0.26 0.90
CA ILE A 26 12.99 0.51 -0.11
C ILE A 26 12.46 1.95 0.01
N ALA A 27 12.24 2.43 1.24
CA ALA A 27 11.80 3.79 1.51
C ALA A 27 12.82 4.82 1.00
N ASP A 28 14.11 4.58 1.28
CA ASP A 28 15.21 5.41 0.79
C ASP A 28 15.26 5.43 -0.76
N MET A 29 15.19 4.27 -1.41
CA MET A 29 15.18 4.16 -2.87
C MET A 29 13.98 4.86 -3.55
N LEU A 30 12.85 4.93 -2.86
CA LEU A 30 11.62 5.53 -3.38
C LEU A 30 11.45 6.99 -2.96
N GLU A 31 12.37 7.53 -2.14
CA GLU A 31 12.22 8.83 -1.47
C GLU A 31 10.88 8.95 -0.72
N GLU A 32 10.40 7.82 -0.18
CA GLU A 32 9.13 7.70 0.52
C GLU A 32 9.33 7.49 2.02
N LYS A 33 8.28 7.71 2.81
CA LYS A 33 8.34 7.44 4.26
C LYS A 33 8.37 5.94 4.52
N VAL A 34 9.19 5.49 5.47
CA VAL A 34 9.19 4.09 5.95
C VAL A 34 7.80 3.62 6.37
N ALA A 35 7.00 4.51 6.97
CA ALA A 35 5.62 4.23 7.34
C ALA A 35 4.73 3.89 6.13
N CYS A 36 4.95 4.51 4.96
CA CYS A 36 4.25 4.15 3.72
C CYS A 36 4.57 2.71 3.32
N ILE A 37 5.86 2.35 3.32
CA ILE A 37 6.32 1.00 2.98
C ILE A 37 5.77 -0.04 3.96
N GLN A 38 5.82 0.24 5.26
CA GLN A 38 5.25 -0.64 6.29
C GLN A 38 3.75 -0.83 6.11
N THR A 39 3.02 0.23 5.74
CA THR A 39 1.57 0.14 5.49
C THR A 39 1.30 -0.78 4.30
N ILE A 40 2.03 -0.64 3.19
CA ILE A 40 1.90 -1.52 2.01
C ILE A 40 2.10 -2.99 2.40
N LEU A 41 3.12 -3.28 3.21
CA LEU A 41 3.40 -4.64 3.67
C LEU A 41 2.33 -5.16 4.61
N LYS A 42 1.83 -4.32 5.53
CA LYS A 42 0.73 -4.68 6.42
C LYS A 42 -0.53 -5.04 5.63
N ILE A 43 -0.88 -4.27 4.58
CA ILE A 43 -2.01 -4.59 3.71
C ILE A 43 -1.83 -5.94 3.02
N LYS A 44 -0.62 -6.20 2.55
CA LYS A 44 -0.31 -7.46 1.87
C LYS A 44 -0.32 -8.65 2.84
N GLU A 45 0.03 -8.43 4.11
CA GLU A 45 -0.04 -9.42 5.17
C GLU A 45 -1.50 -9.70 5.57
N GLU A 46 -2.31 -8.65 5.76
CA GLU A 46 -3.75 -8.76 6.07
C GLU A 46 -4.55 -9.36 4.90
N HIS A 47 -4.15 -9.06 3.66
CA HIS A 47 -4.81 -9.52 2.44
C HIS A 47 -3.78 -10.01 1.40
N PRO A 48 -3.28 -11.25 1.51
CA PRO A 48 -2.30 -11.80 0.57
C PRO A 48 -2.85 -11.95 -0.85
N ASP A 49 -4.17 -12.01 -1.01
CA ASP A 49 -4.86 -12.09 -2.31
C ASP A 49 -5.00 -10.73 -3.01
N TYR A 50 -4.75 -9.62 -2.31
CA TYR A 50 -4.87 -8.29 -2.91
C TYR A 50 -3.80 -8.08 -3.99
N THR A 51 -4.28 -7.52 -5.12
CA THR A 51 -3.45 -7.07 -6.22
C THR A 51 -2.80 -5.74 -5.89
N GLU A 52 -1.73 -5.40 -6.61
CA GLU A 52 -0.99 -4.16 -6.43
C GLU A 52 -1.87 -2.92 -6.58
N GLU A 53 -2.85 -2.98 -7.50
CA GLU A 53 -3.86 -1.93 -7.70
C GLU A 53 -4.80 -1.79 -6.51
N GLN A 54 -5.28 -2.90 -5.93
CA GLN A 54 -6.13 -2.85 -4.74
C GLN A 54 -5.39 -2.26 -3.53
N ILE A 55 -4.12 -2.63 -3.35
CA ILE A 55 -3.27 -2.07 -2.29
C ILE A 55 -3.06 -0.57 -2.53
N ALA A 56 -2.73 -0.16 -3.75
CA ALA A 56 -2.54 1.25 -4.10
C ALA A 56 -3.83 2.07 -3.90
N MET A 57 -4.99 1.54 -4.31
CA MET A 57 -6.29 2.19 -4.07
C MET A 57 -6.58 2.34 -2.58
N LYS A 58 -6.29 1.31 -1.77
CA LYS A 58 -6.47 1.36 -0.31
C LYS A 58 -5.54 2.41 0.32
N MET A 59 -4.30 2.52 -0.14
CA MET A 59 -3.35 3.56 0.27
C MET A 59 -3.83 4.97 -0.09
N ILE A 60 -4.35 5.19 -1.30
CA ILE A 60 -4.86 6.50 -1.74
C ILE A 60 -6.09 6.90 -0.90
N ARG A 61 -7.01 5.96 -0.70
CA ARG A 61 -8.21 6.16 0.13
C ARG A 61 -7.85 6.54 1.57
N HIS A 62 -6.79 5.94 2.14
CA HIS A 62 -6.30 6.27 3.47
C HIS A 62 -5.44 7.55 3.53
N SER A 63 -4.68 7.88 2.49
CA SER A 63 -3.85 9.10 2.46
C SER A 63 -4.69 10.39 2.50
N GLY A 64 -5.94 10.35 2.05
CA GLY A 64 -6.91 11.44 2.19
C GLY A 64 -7.62 11.52 3.54
N CYS A 65 -7.57 10.45 4.36
CA CYS A 65 -8.21 10.37 5.66
C CYS A 65 -7.16 9.98 6.70
N LEU A 66 -6.33 10.96 7.09
CA LEU A 66 -5.47 10.83 8.25
C LEU A 66 -6.38 10.52 9.45
N MET A 67 -6.08 9.45 10.19
CA MET A 67 -6.75 8.92 11.39
C MET A 67 -7.66 7.68 11.13
N SER A 68 -7.28 6.57 11.78
CA SER A 68 -8.01 5.30 11.95
C SER A 68 -7.95 4.25 10.82
N TRP A 69 -6.79 3.61 10.65
CA TRP A 69 -6.77 2.22 10.21
C TRP A 69 -6.92 1.31 11.43
N ASN A 70 -8.16 0.91 11.74
CA ASN A 70 -8.42 -0.32 12.49
C ASN A 70 -8.58 -1.41 11.42
N GLY A 71 -7.81 -2.51 11.49
CA GLY A 71 -7.68 -3.56 10.46
C GLY A 71 -8.94 -4.39 10.19
N ALA A 72 -10.10 -3.75 10.14
CA ALA A 72 -11.42 -4.34 9.97
C ALA A 72 -12.20 -3.57 8.89
N ASP A 73 -11.57 -3.22 7.78
CA ASP A 73 -12.34 -2.81 6.59
C ASP A 73 -12.77 -4.08 5.86
N SER A 74 -13.90 -4.62 6.33
CA SER A 74 -14.74 -5.57 5.61
C SER A 74 -14.88 -5.08 4.18
N VAL A 75 -14.62 -5.95 3.20
CA VAL A 75 -14.81 -5.64 1.79
C VAL A 75 -16.30 -5.31 1.57
N ASP A 76 -16.67 -4.02 1.58
CA ASP A 76 -17.98 -3.57 1.11
C ASP A 76 -17.79 -3.04 -0.31
N GLU A 77 -18.04 -3.95 -1.25
CA GLU A 77 -18.26 -3.68 -2.65
C GLU A 77 -19.44 -2.70 -2.79
N ARG A 78 -19.17 -1.40 -2.64
CA ARG A 78 -20.13 -0.38 -3.06
C ARG A 78 -19.88 -0.09 -4.53
N VAL A 79 -20.55 -0.86 -5.37
CA VAL A 79 -21.06 -0.39 -6.66
C VAL A 79 -21.65 1.00 -6.44
N CYS A 80 -21.03 2.04 -7.00
CA CYS A 80 -21.72 3.31 -7.19
C CYS A 80 -22.70 3.12 -8.35
N SER A 81 -23.98 3.00 -8.02
CA SER A 81 -25.09 3.20 -8.95
C SER A 81 -25.28 4.68 -9.25
#